data_AF-A0A5C8AFB6-F1
#
_entry.id   AF-A0A5C8AFB6-F1
#
_cell.length_a   1.000
_cell.length_b   1.000
_cell.length_c   1.000
_cell.angle_alpha   90.00
_cell.angle_beta   90.00
_cell.angle_gamma   90.00
#
_symmetry.space_group_name_H-M   'P 1'
#
loop_
_entity.id
_entity.type
_entity.pdbx_description
1 polymer ?
#
loop_
_entity_poly.entity_id
_entity_poly.type
_entity_poly.pdbx_seq_one_letter_code
_entity_poly.pdbx_strand_id
1 'polypeptide(L)'
;MNNNLSIPSNLEEVIEYFKKYFKITLDEILEMSENDFSISAHYASGTHIRNQWCLWWFENHPYEDQFPKEKPKIVEYFNNKGITHADDMRRIILTSVYRSLHNQDLKLEEQIKHYQDYWKENGYPDGIPKQDGN
;
A
#
# COMPACT_ATOMS: atom_id res chain seq x y z
N MET A 1 -3.23 -19.82 -18.56
CA MET A 1 -2.51 -18.53 -18.57
C MET A 1 -1.80 -18.43 -17.23
N ASN A 2 -0.47 -18.41 -17.24
CA ASN A 2 0.33 -18.28 -16.02
C ASN A 2 0.23 -16.84 -15.54
N ASN A 3 -0.69 -16.54 -14.62
CA ASN A 3 -0.72 -15.25 -13.93
C ASN A 3 0.37 -15.27 -12.83
N ASN A 4 1.63 -15.19 -13.25
CA ASN A 4 2.68 -14.65 -12.38
C ASN A 4 2.37 -13.15 -12.26
N LEU A 5 1.50 -12.81 -11.30
CA LEU A 5 1.29 -11.43 -10.90
C LEU A 5 2.60 -10.96 -10.26
N SER A 6 3.45 -10.32 -11.06
CA SER A 6 4.63 -9.63 -10.58
C SER A 6 4.22 -8.68 -9.46
N ILE A 7 4.99 -8.63 -8.38
CA ILE A 7 4.84 -7.60 -7.36
C ILE A 7 4.98 -6.24 -8.07
N PRO A 8 4.00 -5.32 -7.94
CA PRO A 8 4.10 -4.00 -8.53
C PRO A 8 5.36 -3.27 -8.08
N SER A 9 5.91 -2.41 -8.92
CA SER A 9 7.13 -1.66 -8.60
C SER A 9 6.84 -0.26 -8.04
N ASN A 10 5.65 0.28 -8.29
CA ASN A 10 5.26 1.65 -7.95
C ASN A 10 3.72 1.77 -7.88
N LEU A 11 3.23 2.95 -7.51
CA LEU A 11 1.79 3.21 -7.34
C LEU A 11 0.99 3.12 -8.65
N GLU A 12 1.58 3.45 -9.80
CA GLU A 12 0.91 3.37 -11.10
C GLU A 12 0.62 1.91 -11.48
N GLU A 13 1.60 1.02 -11.29
CA GLU A 13 1.43 -0.41 -11.51
C GLU A 13 0.41 -1.02 -10.53
N VAL A 14 0.39 -0.56 -9.28
CA VAL A 14 -0.63 -0.93 -8.29
C VAL A 14 -2.03 -0.53 -8.76
N ILE A 15 -2.21 0.69 -9.25
CA ILE A 15 -3.48 1.18 -9.77
C ILE A 15 -3.94 0.33 -10.96
N GLU A 16 -3.04 0.07 -11.92
CA GLU A 16 -3.36 -0.75 -13.09
C GLU A 16 -3.68 -2.21 -12.74
N TYR A 17 -3.02 -2.77 -11.72
CA TYR A 17 -3.38 -4.07 -11.16
C TYR A 17 -4.82 -4.07 -10.64
N PHE A 18 -5.18 -3.07 -9.81
CA PHE A 18 -6.50 -3.02 -9.19
C PHE A 18 -7.62 -2.68 -10.16
N LYS A 19 -7.39 -1.84 -11.17
CA LYS A 19 -8.36 -1.61 -12.25
C LYS A 19 -8.75 -2.91 -12.95
N LYS A 20 -7.80 -3.81 -13.18
CA LYS A 20 -8.07 -5.13 -13.76
C LYS A 20 -8.80 -6.04 -12.78
N TYR A 21 -8.37 -6.04 -11.51
CA TYR A 21 -8.96 -6.87 -10.46
C TYR A 21 -10.41 -6.51 -10.17
N PHE A 22 -10.73 -5.22 -10.10
CA PHE A 22 -12.07 -4.71 -9.79
C PHE A 22 -13.00 -4.57 -10.99
N LYS A 23 -12.58 -5.00 -12.19
CA LYS A 23 -13.37 -4.83 -13.42
C LYS A 23 -14.82 -5.34 -13.29
N ILE A 24 -15.05 -6.40 -12.52
CA ILE A 24 -16.37 -7.00 -12.33
C ILE A 24 -17.20 -6.27 -11.25
N THR A 25 -16.54 -5.70 -10.25
CA THR A 25 -17.18 -5.02 -9.10
C THR A 25 -17.06 -3.50 -9.19
N LEU A 26 -16.77 -2.96 -10.38
CA LEU A 26 -16.47 -1.53 -10.54
C LEU A 26 -17.68 -0.67 -10.17
N ASP A 27 -18.87 -1.02 -10.65
CA ASP A 27 -20.09 -0.28 -10.37
C ASP A 27 -20.38 -0.22 -8.85
N GLU A 28 -20.13 -1.31 -8.12
CA GLU A 28 -20.27 -1.31 -6.67
C GLU A 28 -19.28 -0.35 -5.99
N ILE A 29 -18.02 -0.34 -6.44
CA ILE A 29 -16.98 0.53 -5.88
C ILE A 29 -17.27 2.01 -6.15
N LEU A 30 -17.84 2.33 -7.32
CA LEU A 30 -18.19 3.71 -7.69
C LEU A 30 -19.32 4.30 -6.85
N GLU A 31 -20.14 3.46 -6.22
CA GLU A 31 -21.20 3.86 -5.29
C GLU A 31 -20.72 3.96 -3.83
N MET A 32 -19.48 3.53 -3.53
CA MET A 32 -18.91 3.57 -2.19
C MET A 32 -18.25 4.91 -1.89
N SER A 33 -18.30 5.33 -0.62
CA SER A 33 -17.43 6.40 -0.13
C SER A 33 -15.96 5.93 -0.03
N GLU A 34 -15.01 6.86 -0.08
CA GLU A 34 -13.57 6.57 0.11
C GLU A 34 -13.33 5.82 1.42
N ASN A 35 -14.04 6.21 2.48
CA ASN A 35 -13.92 5.57 3.78
C ASN A 35 -14.44 4.13 3.74
N ASP A 36 -15.62 3.89 3.18
CA ASP A 36 -16.22 2.55 3.07
C ASP A 36 -15.35 1.63 2.24
N PHE A 37 -14.78 2.12 1.13
CA PHE A 37 -13.84 1.36 0.32
C PHE A 37 -12.59 0.98 1.13
N SER A 38 -12.04 1.93 1.89
CA SER A 38 -10.80 1.73 2.67
C SER A 38 -10.94 0.74 3.83
N ILE A 39 -12.16 0.54 4.36
CA ILE A 39 -12.44 -0.36 5.51
C ILE A 39 -13.15 -1.65 5.11
N SER A 40 -13.77 -1.73 3.92
CA SER A 40 -14.51 -2.90 3.46
C SER A 40 -13.60 -4.11 3.37
N ALA A 41 -13.78 -5.15 4.20
CA ALA A 41 -12.91 -6.33 4.22
C ALA A 41 -12.76 -7.03 2.85
N HIS A 42 -13.75 -6.88 1.96
CA HIS A 42 -13.74 -7.43 0.60
C HIS A 42 -12.69 -6.73 -0.29
N TYR A 43 -12.55 -5.41 -0.18
CA TYR A 43 -11.64 -4.57 -0.98
C TYR A 43 -10.37 -4.22 -0.21
N ALA A 44 -10.54 -3.98 1.08
CA ALA A 44 -9.58 -3.82 2.14
C ALA A 44 -9.13 -5.17 2.70
N SER A 45 -8.94 -6.20 1.86
CA SER A 45 -8.15 -7.39 2.20
C SER A 45 -6.67 -6.99 2.37
N GLY A 46 -6.40 -5.99 3.21
CA GLY A 46 -5.10 -5.40 3.45
C GLY A 46 -4.13 -6.37 4.06
N THR A 47 -4.60 -7.42 4.74
CA THR A 47 -3.77 -8.55 5.12
C THR A 47 -3.27 -9.33 3.90
N HIS A 48 -4.12 -9.48 2.87
CA HIS A 48 -3.71 -10.13 1.62
C HIS A 48 -2.69 -9.28 0.86
N ILE A 49 -2.94 -7.98 0.67
CA ILE A 49 -2.01 -7.07 -0.04
C ILE A 49 -0.67 -6.97 0.70
N ARG A 50 -0.70 -6.72 2.03
CA ARG A 50 0.52 -6.62 2.85
C ARG A 50 1.37 -7.89 2.77
N ASN A 51 0.72 -9.05 2.77
CA ASN A 51 1.43 -10.33 2.72
C ASN A 51 1.89 -10.69 1.30
N GLN A 52 1.03 -10.54 0.30
CA GLN A 52 1.37 -10.88 -1.10
C GLN A 52 2.48 -10.00 -1.65
N TRP A 53 2.49 -8.72 -1.30
CA TRP A 53 3.53 -7.78 -1.78
C TRP A 53 4.66 -7.61 -0.78
N CYS A 54 4.65 -8.40 0.31
CA CYS A 54 5.67 -8.37 1.35
C CYS A 54 5.92 -6.95 1.88
N LEU A 55 4.87 -6.18 2.16
CA LEU A 55 5.00 -4.79 2.61
C LEU A 55 5.71 -4.66 3.97
N TRP A 56 5.73 -5.73 4.76
CA TRP A 56 6.49 -5.86 6.01
C TRP A 56 7.96 -6.23 5.81
N TRP A 57 8.46 -6.22 4.58
CA TRP A 57 9.83 -6.62 4.31
C TRP A 57 10.85 -5.71 5.03
N PHE A 58 11.82 -6.34 5.67
CA PHE A 58 13.04 -5.73 6.21
C PHE A 58 14.23 -6.69 6.07
N GLU A 59 15.45 -6.16 6.20
CA GLU A 59 16.68 -6.96 6.09
C GLU A 59 16.83 -7.94 7.27
N ASN A 60 17.32 -9.15 7.02
CA ASN A 60 17.48 -10.21 8.03
C ASN A 60 16.15 -10.63 8.70
N HIS A 61 15.07 -10.65 7.92
CA HIS A 61 13.76 -11.07 8.38
C HIS A 61 13.79 -12.49 8.99
N PRO A 62 13.25 -12.75 10.19
CA PRO A 62 13.37 -14.06 10.86
C PRO A 62 12.71 -15.22 10.09
N TYR A 63 11.86 -14.90 9.11
CA TYR A 63 11.21 -15.84 8.21
C TYR A 63 11.75 -15.69 6.78
N GLU A 64 13.07 -15.80 6.59
CA GLU A 64 13.75 -15.62 5.29
C GLU A 64 13.19 -16.54 4.19
N ASP A 65 12.66 -17.72 4.54
CA ASP A 65 12.05 -18.65 3.58
C ASP A 65 10.69 -18.17 3.05
N GLN A 66 10.04 -17.22 3.74
CA GLN A 66 8.72 -16.69 3.40
C GLN A 66 8.77 -15.31 2.75
N PHE A 67 9.92 -14.63 2.80
CA PHE A 67 10.12 -13.30 2.26
C PHE A 67 11.16 -13.32 1.13
N PRO A 68 11.05 -12.44 0.14
CA PRO A 68 12.07 -12.34 -0.90
C PRO A 68 13.40 -11.91 -0.27
N LYS A 69 14.52 -12.43 -0.80
CA LYS A 69 15.87 -12.01 -0.36
C LYS A 69 16.16 -10.55 -0.68
N GLU A 70 15.61 -10.06 -1.80
CA GLU A 70 15.72 -8.68 -2.23
C GLU A 70 14.49 -7.87 -1.82
N LYS A 71 14.71 -6.60 -1.50
CA LYS A 71 13.64 -5.65 -1.16
C LYS A 71 12.62 -5.56 -2.30
N PRO A 72 11.32 -5.79 -2.04
CA PRO A 72 10.28 -5.58 -3.04
C PRO A 72 10.30 -4.15 -3.56
N LYS A 73 10.13 -3.97 -4.87
CA LYS A 73 10.22 -2.64 -5.51
C LYS A 73 9.15 -1.66 -5.00
N ILE A 74 7.94 -2.13 -4.70
CA ILE A 74 6.92 -1.30 -4.05
C ILE A 74 7.34 -0.83 -2.64
N VAL A 75 8.04 -1.67 -1.87
CA VAL A 75 8.57 -1.30 -0.55
C VAL A 75 9.67 -0.26 -0.70
N GLU A 76 10.57 -0.45 -1.67
CA GLU A 76 11.59 0.55 -2.01
C GLU A 76 10.97 1.90 -2.42
N TYR A 77 9.91 1.88 -3.24
CA TYR A 77 9.17 3.07 -3.65
C TYR A 77 8.63 3.87 -2.45
N PHE A 78 8.01 3.20 -1.48
CA PHE A 78 7.46 3.85 -0.28
C PHE A 78 8.55 4.30 0.69
N ASN A 79 9.57 3.48 0.92
CA ASN A 79 10.69 3.81 1.80
C ASN A 79 11.43 5.07 1.30
N ASN A 80 11.60 5.22 -0.01
CA ASN A 80 12.20 6.42 -0.63
C ASN A 80 11.36 7.69 -0.42
N LYS A 81 10.10 7.56 0.01
CA LYS A 81 9.17 8.65 0.35
C LYS A 81 8.98 8.82 1.86
N GLY A 82 9.76 8.11 2.67
CA GLY A 82 9.66 8.16 4.14
C GLY A 82 8.42 7.44 4.70
N ILE A 83 7.85 6.50 3.95
CA ILE A 83 6.76 5.63 4.43
C ILE A 83 7.32 4.23 4.61
N THR A 84 7.51 3.80 5.85
CA THR A 84 8.18 2.52 6.20
C THR A 84 7.25 1.50 6.84
N HIS A 85 6.10 1.93 7.37
CA HIS A 85 5.14 1.06 8.02
C HIS A 85 4.15 0.48 7.00
N ALA A 86 3.95 -0.85 7.03
CA ALA A 86 3.21 -1.54 5.99
C ALA A 86 1.72 -1.18 5.95
N ASP A 87 1.11 -0.80 7.08
CA ASP A 87 -0.27 -0.32 7.08
C ASP A 87 -0.44 1.05 6.42
N ASP A 88 0.57 1.92 6.55
CA ASP A 88 0.55 3.24 5.93
C ASP A 88 0.68 3.07 4.42
N MET A 89 1.62 2.24 3.96
CA MET A 89 1.75 1.85 2.55
C MET A 89 0.41 1.32 2.02
N ARG A 90 -0.20 0.39 2.74
CA ARG A 90 -1.49 -0.23 2.37
C ARG A 90 -2.62 0.79 2.32
N ARG A 91 -2.69 1.75 3.24
CA ARG A 91 -3.73 2.79 3.20
C ARG A 91 -3.52 3.74 2.03
N ILE A 92 -2.29 4.20 1.79
CA ILE A 92 -1.97 5.06 0.64
C ILE A 92 -2.31 4.35 -0.68
N ILE A 93 -2.02 3.06 -0.79
CA ILE A 93 -2.41 2.22 -1.93
C ILE A 93 -3.93 2.25 -2.12
N LEU A 94 -4.72 1.92 -1.10
CA LEU A 94 -6.18 1.81 -1.23
C LEU A 94 -6.82 3.17 -1.54
N THR A 95 -6.39 4.25 -0.87
CA THR A 95 -6.87 5.60 -1.15
C THR A 95 -6.55 6.01 -2.59
N SER A 96 -5.33 5.75 -3.06
CA SER A 96 -4.93 6.10 -4.43
C SER A 96 -5.66 5.29 -5.49
N VAL A 97 -5.92 4.00 -5.23
CA VAL A 97 -6.74 3.16 -6.10
C VAL A 97 -8.17 3.69 -6.18
N TYR A 98 -8.80 3.97 -5.04
CA TYR A 98 -10.15 4.53 -4.99
C TYR A 98 -10.25 5.82 -5.80
N ARG A 99 -9.34 6.77 -5.56
CA ARG A 99 -9.31 8.06 -6.25
C ARG A 99 -9.09 7.89 -7.75
N SER A 100 -8.20 6.98 -8.16
CA SER A 100 -8.00 6.69 -9.58
C SER A 100 -9.25 6.10 -10.23
N LEU A 101 -10.01 5.23 -9.55
CA LEU A 101 -11.25 4.67 -10.09
C LEU A 101 -12.35 5.74 -10.24
N HIS A 102 -12.34 6.75 -9.36
CA HIS A 102 -13.27 7.88 -9.37
C HIS A 102 -12.80 9.08 -10.21
N ASN A 103 -11.68 8.96 -10.93
CA ASN A 103 -11.05 10.06 -11.67
C ASN A 103 -10.76 11.31 -10.80
N GLN A 104 -10.41 11.09 -9.54
CA GLN A 104 -10.02 12.11 -8.58
C GLN A 104 -8.50 12.29 -8.56
N ASP A 105 -8.02 13.48 -8.21
CA ASP A 105 -6.61 13.70 -7.94
C ASP A 105 -6.15 12.80 -6.78
N LEU A 106 -5.06 12.07 -6.98
CA LEU A 106 -4.49 11.21 -5.95
C LEU A 106 -4.13 12.01 -4.70
N LYS A 107 -3.65 13.26 -4.85
CA LYS A 107 -3.09 14.06 -3.75
C LYS A 107 -2.06 13.28 -2.93
N LEU A 108 -1.18 12.55 -3.62
CA LEU A 108 -0.23 11.60 -3.02
C LEU A 108 0.66 12.26 -1.95
N GLU A 109 1.14 13.47 -2.22
CA GLU A 109 1.97 14.21 -1.26
C GLU A 109 1.20 14.56 0.03
N GLU A 110 -0.10 14.85 -0.07
CA GLU A 110 -0.95 15.07 1.11
C GLU A 110 -1.12 13.76 1.92
N GLN A 111 -1.30 12.63 1.22
CA GLN A 111 -1.38 11.31 1.86
C GLN A 111 -0.08 10.94 2.59
N ILE A 112 1.09 11.19 1.97
CA ILE A 112 2.41 10.93 2.57
C ILE A 112 2.62 11.83 3.78
N LYS A 113 2.35 13.14 3.63
CA LYS A 113 2.51 14.11 4.71
C LYS A 113 1.67 13.75 5.92
N HIS A 114 0.44 13.28 5.72
CA HIS A 114 -0.44 12.84 6.80
C HIS A 114 0.24 11.78 7.70
N TYR A 115 0.85 10.75 7.11
CA TYR A 115 1.53 9.71 7.88
C TYR A 115 2.83 10.19 8.53
N GLN A 116 3.61 11.03 7.83
CA GLN A 116 4.81 11.63 8.42
C GLN A 116 4.48 12.51 9.62
N ASP A 117 3.41 13.31 9.55
CA ASP A 117 2.94 14.13 10.67
C ASP A 117 2.42 13.26 11.80
N TYR A 118 1.62 12.22 11.49
CA TYR A 118 1.12 11.25 12.47
C TYR A 118 2.27 10.64 13.29
N TRP A 119 3.34 10.17 12.63
CA TRP A 119 4.47 9.57 13.35
C TRP A 119 5.30 10.59 14.14
N LYS A 120 5.41 11.84 13.68
CA LYS A 120 6.00 12.93 14.48
C LYS A 120 5.26 13.16 15.77
N GLU A 121 3.93 13.21 15.70
CA GLU A 121 3.07 13.36 16.87
C GLU A 121 3.14 12.15 17.82
N ASN A 122 3.49 10.96 17.29
CA ASN A 122 3.64 9.71 18.04
C ASN A 122 5.08 9.40 18.46
N GLY A 123 5.99 10.38 18.44
CA GLY A 123 7.33 10.25 19.04
C GLY A 123 8.44 9.83 18.09
N TYR A 124 8.24 9.95 16.77
CA TYR A 124 9.29 9.75 15.75
C TYR A 124 9.66 11.11 15.13
N PRO A 125 10.72 11.80 15.58
CA PRO A 125 11.00 13.19 15.20
C PRO A 125 11.17 13.44 13.70
N ASP A 126 11.60 12.44 12.94
CA ASP A 126 11.72 12.47 11.48
C ASP A 126 10.41 12.11 10.75
N GLY A 127 9.38 11.63 11.48
CA GLY A 127 8.12 11.13 10.93
C GLY A 127 8.23 9.74 10.31
N ILE A 128 9.30 9.01 10.61
CA ILE A 128 9.56 7.69 10.05
C ILE A 128 9.61 6.69 11.20
N PRO A 129 8.61 5.80 11.34
CA PRO A 129 8.67 4.76 12.34
C PRO A 129 9.81 3.80 12.01
N LYS A 130 10.46 3.28 13.05
CA LYS A 130 11.38 2.14 12.89
C LYS A 130 10.59 0.98 12.28
N GLN A 131 11.18 0.31 11.28
CA GLN A 131 10.58 -0.92 10.76
C GLN A 131 10.46 -1.93 11.89
N ASP A 132 9.25 -2.46 12.10
CA ASP A 132 9.00 -3.52 13.08
C ASP A 132 9.93 -4.70 12.78
N GLY A 133 10.92 -4.93 13.65
CA GLY A 133 11.94 -5.96 13.43
C GLY A 133 13.40 -5.53 13.70
N ASN A 134 13.66 -4.24 13.95
CA ASN A 134 14.96 -3.71 14.38
C ASN A 134 14.97 -3.19 15.82
#